data_AF-A0A4T2BKG5-F1
#
_entry.id   AF-A0A4T2BKG5-F1
#
_cell.length_a   1.000
_cell.length_b   1.000
_cell.length_c   1.000
_cell.angle_alpha   90.00
_cell.angle_beta   90.00
_cell.angle_gamma   90.00
#
_symmetry.space_group_name_H-M   'P 1'
#
loop_
_entity.id
_entity.type
_entity.pdbx_description
1 polymer ?
#
loop_
_entity_poly.entity_id
_entity_poly.type
_entity_poly.pdbx_seq_one_letter_code
_entity_poly.pdbx_strand_id
1 'polypeptide(L)'
;MPTIVVEVMPKAELLDPQGKAVAGALARQGRSKITGVRVGKRFEIEVEGPATDEILAEVSVLADEMLANLVIEDVISVHFAGADGFGHDAEHDFSTGNVTNDTSFDEASTPEAQAEILKGIS
;
A
#
# COMPACT_ATOMS: atom_id res chain seq x y z
N MET A 1 15.60 1.25 13.00
CA MET A 1 14.66 2.37 13.23
C MET A 1 13.27 1.82 12.92
N PRO A 2 12.26 2.02 13.77
CA PRO A 2 10.90 1.61 13.40
C PRO A 2 10.41 2.40 12.20
N THR A 3 9.67 1.72 11.32
CA THR A 3 8.95 2.34 10.21
C THR A 3 7.48 2.39 10.57
N ILE A 4 6.86 3.57 10.45
CA ILE A 4 5.43 3.78 10.59
C ILE A 4 4.84 3.94 9.19
N VAL A 5 3.77 3.20 8.93
CA VAL A 5 3.00 3.26 7.71
C VAL A 5 1.76 4.11 7.96
N VAL A 6 1.52 5.08 7.06
CA VAL A 6 0.33 5.90 7.03
C VAL A 6 -0.38 5.69 5.71
N GLU A 7 -1.68 5.41 5.76
CA GLU A 7 -2.51 5.24 4.57
C GLU A 7 -3.57 6.34 4.49
N VAL A 8 -3.63 6.98 3.33
CA VAL A 8 -4.55 8.07 3.03
C VAL A 8 -5.40 7.69 1.82
N MET A 9 -6.72 7.84 1.94
CA MET A 9 -7.66 7.56 0.86
C MET A 9 -8.54 8.77 0.57
N PRO A 10 -8.96 9.01 -0.69
CA PRO A 10 -10.03 9.97 -0.97
C PRO A 10 -11.27 9.65 -0.15
N LYS A 11 -12.00 10.64 0.35
CA LYS A 11 -13.25 10.42 1.11
C LYS A 11 -14.23 9.56 0.32
N ALA A 12 -14.94 8.66 0.99
CA ALA A 12 -15.82 7.68 0.34
C ALA A 12 -16.98 8.31 -0.46
N GLU A 13 -17.38 9.53 -0.11
CA GLU A 13 -18.43 10.30 -0.76
C GLU A 13 -17.97 11.07 -2.01
N LEU A 14 -16.66 11.14 -2.23
CA LEU A 14 -16.07 11.84 -3.37
C LEU A 14 -15.76 10.88 -4.51
N LEU A 15 -15.87 11.41 -5.73
CA LEU A 15 -15.40 10.69 -6.91
C LEU A 15 -13.87 10.53 -6.83
N ASP A 16 -13.39 9.32 -7.09
CA ASP A 16 -11.97 9.01 -7.32
C ASP A 16 -11.73 8.82 -8.83
N PRO A 17 -11.29 9.86 -9.57
CA PRO A 17 -11.02 9.74 -11.00
C PRO A 17 -9.91 8.74 -11.32
N GLN A 18 -8.93 8.56 -10.42
CA GLN A 18 -7.82 7.65 -10.63
C GLN A 18 -8.29 6.20 -10.50
N GLY A 19 -9.03 5.89 -9.44
CA GLY A 19 -9.67 4.59 -9.27
C GLY A 19 -10.58 4.22 -10.43
N LYS A 20 -11.39 5.18 -10.92
CA LYS A 20 -12.22 4.99 -12.12
C LYS A 20 -11.41 4.69 -13.37
N ALA A 21 -10.28 5.38 -13.57
CA ALA A 21 -9.40 5.14 -14.69
C ALA A 21 -8.79 3.72 -14.64
N VAL A 22 -8.35 3.28 -13.47
CA VAL A 22 -7.80 1.94 -13.26
C VAL A 22 -8.88 0.86 -13.50
N ALA A 23 -10.07 1.01 -12.92
CA ALA A 23 -11.19 0.09 -13.15
C ALA A 23 -11.55 -0.02 -14.64
N GLY A 24 -11.58 1.11 -15.35
CA GLY A 24 -11.80 1.13 -16.80
C GLY A 24 -10.69 0.42 -17.59
N ALA A 25 -9.43 0.54 -17.18
CA ALA A 25 -8.32 -0.19 -17.78
C ALA A 25 -8.45 -1.70 -17.57
N LEU A 26 -8.80 -2.14 -16.35
CA LEU A 26 -9.00 -3.55 -16.03
C LEU A 26 -10.16 -4.17 -16.83
N ALA A 27 -11.26 -3.44 -16.98
CA ALA A 27 -12.41 -3.86 -17.78
C ALA A 27 -12.04 -4.09 -19.26
N ARG A 28 -11.26 -3.17 -19.86
CA ARG A 28 -10.75 -3.30 -21.24
C ARG A 28 -9.85 -4.52 -21.44
N GLN A 29 -9.19 -4.98 -20.37
CA GLN A 29 -8.37 -6.19 -20.37
C GLN A 29 -9.18 -7.46 -20.03
N GLY A 30 -10.52 -7.39 -20.00
CA GLY A 30 -11.40 -8.53 -19.78
C GLY A 30 -11.66 -8.90 -18.31
N ARG A 31 -11.18 -8.11 -17.34
CA ARG A 31 -11.36 -8.37 -15.90
C ARG A 31 -12.68 -7.81 -15.37
N SER A 32 -13.80 -8.25 -15.95
CA SER A 32 -15.15 -7.72 -15.68
C SER A 32 -15.68 -7.94 -14.26
N LYS A 33 -15.08 -8.84 -13.48
CA LYS A 33 -15.44 -9.06 -12.06
C LYS A 33 -14.99 -7.90 -11.14
N ILE A 34 -14.03 -7.09 -11.57
CA ILE A 34 -13.55 -5.94 -10.79
C ILE A 34 -14.38 -4.72 -11.18
N THR A 35 -15.35 -4.37 -10.33
CA THR A 35 -16.35 -3.33 -10.61
C THR A 35 -15.96 -1.96 -10.06
N GLY A 36 -15.00 -1.91 -9.14
CA GLY A 36 -14.54 -0.68 -8.51
C GLY A 36 -13.10 -0.81 -8.05
N VAL A 37 -12.36 0.29 -8.17
CA VAL A 37 -11.01 0.44 -7.64
C VAL A 37 -10.98 1.79 -6.95
N ARG A 38 -10.33 1.84 -5.78
CA ARG A 38 -9.97 3.09 -5.12
C ARG A 38 -8.45 3.17 -5.07
N VAL A 39 -7.92 4.35 -5.32
CA VAL A 39 -6.48 4.62 -5.26
C VAL A 39 -6.24 5.65 -4.17
N GLY A 40 -5.26 5.37 -3.32
CA GLY A 40 -4.81 6.27 -2.26
C GLY A 40 -3.30 6.39 -2.24
N LYS A 41 -2.79 6.88 -1.11
CA LYS A 41 -1.36 7.09 -0.85
C LYS A 41 -0.95 6.26 0.36
N ARG A 42 0.21 5.61 0.26
CA ARG A 42 0.93 5.00 1.38
C ARG A 42 2.17 5.82 1.63
N PHE A 43 2.40 6.20 2.88
CA PHE A 43 3.62 6.85 3.34
C PHE A 43 4.32 5.90 4.30
N GLU A 44 5.63 5.79 4.16
CA GLU A 44 6.49 5.06 5.09
C GLU A 44 7.41 6.07 5.74
N ILE A 45 7.43 6.06 7.07
CA ILE A 45 8.08 7.09 7.89
C ILE A 45 9.01 6.37 8.85
N GLU A 46 10.32 6.56 8.68
CA GLU A 46 11.29 6.12 9.66
C GLU A 46 11.35 7.08 10.85
N VAL A 47 11.35 6.50 12.05
CA VAL A 47 11.51 7.26 13.29
C VAL A 47 12.72 6.76 14.05
N GLU A 48 13.41 7.65 14.75
CA GLU A 48 14.47 7.28 15.68
C GLU A 48 13.87 6.82 17.02
N GLY A 49 14.53 5.88 17.68
CA GLY A 49 14.11 5.39 18.99
C GLY A 49 13.16 4.18 18.95
N PRO A 50 12.51 3.85 20.09
CA PRO A 50 11.67 2.67 20.22
C PRO A 50 10.30 2.85 19.54
N ALA A 51 9.70 1.73 19.13
CA ALA A 51 8.32 1.69 18.66
C ALA A 51 7.38 1.81 19.86
N THR A 52 6.76 2.98 20.05
CA THR A 52 5.81 3.22 21.14
C THR A 52 4.50 3.82 20.65
N ASP A 53 3.46 3.76 21.49
CA ASP A 53 2.15 4.32 21.14
C ASP A 53 2.20 5.86 21.07
N GLU A 54 3.10 6.50 21.82
CA GLU A 54 3.28 7.94 21.79
C GLU A 54 3.75 8.42 20.41
N ILE A 55 4.73 7.74 19.79
CA ILE A 55 5.20 8.13 18.46
C ILE A 55 4.16 7.84 17.37
N LEU A 56 3.34 6.78 17.53
CA LEU A 56 2.20 6.56 16.62
C LEU A 56 1.17 7.70 16.72
N ALA A 57 0.87 8.16 17.93
CA ALA A 57 -0.05 9.27 18.15
C ALA A 57 0.50 10.58 17.55
N GLU A 58 1.79 10.84 17.71
CA GLU A 58 2.46 12.00 17.10
C GLU A 58 2.39 11.94 15.56
N VAL A 59 2.74 10.79 14.96
CA VAL A 59 2.66 10.61 13.51
C VAL A 59 1.23 10.71 13.00
N SER A 60 0.23 10.25 13.76
CA SER A 60 -1.17 10.41 13.40
C SER A 60 -1.59 11.87 13.27
N VAL A 61 -1.15 12.73 14.20
CA VAL A 61 -1.44 14.17 14.14
C VAL A 61 -0.75 14.80 12.92
N LEU A 62 0.51 14.46 12.69
CA LEU A 62 1.27 14.94 11.53
C LEU A 62 0.62 14.50 10.21
N ALA A 63 0.09 13.28 10.15
CA ALA A 63 -0.58 12.75 8.96
C ALA A 63 -1.81 13.59 8.58
N ASP A 64 -2.65 13.94 9.56
CA ASP A 64 -3.83 14.77 9.34
C ASP A 64 -3.47 16.20 8.91
N GLU A 65 -2.38 16.75 9.45
CA GLU A 65 -1.96 18.13 9.15
C GLU A 65 -1.22 18.27 7.81
N MET A 66 -0.44 17.27 7.42
CA MET A 66 0.51 17.39 6.30
C MET A 66 0.32 16.39 5.16
N LEU A 67 -0.14 15.17 5.44
CA LEU A 67 -0.17 14.09 4.46
C LEU A 67 -1.51 13.96 3.75
N ALA A 68 -2.59 14.35 4.41
CA ALA A 68 -3.94 14.34 3.87
C ALA A 68 -4.46 15.74 3.56
N ASN A 69 -5.11 15.90 2.41
CA ASN A 69 -5.98 17.05 2.21
C ASN A 69 -7.35 16.77 2.83
N LEU A 70 -7.58 17.17 4.08
CA LEU A 70 -8.78 16.85 4.87
C LEU A 70 -10.11 17.25 4.25
N VAL A 71 -10.12 18.14 3.25
CA VAL A 71 -11.33 18.46 2.49
C VAL A 71 -11.78 17.27 1.62
N ILE A 72 -10.83 16.50 1.10
CA ILE A 72 -11.09 15.47 0.08
C ILE A 72 -10.50 14.09 0.38
N GLU A 73 -9.64 13.97 1.38
CA GLU A 73 -8.95 12.75 1.78
C GLU A 73 -9.16 12.50 3.29
N ASP A 74 -9.05 11.24 3.69
CA ASP A 74 -9.03 10.78 5.08
C ASP A 74 -7.75 9.96 5.32
N VAL A 75 -7.11 10.15 6.47
CA VAL A 75 -6.17 9.17 7.02
C VAL A 75 -6.99 7.98 7.51
N ILE A 76 -6.73 6.78 6.98
CA ILE A 76 -7.51 5.57 7.30
C ILE A 76 -6.75 4.58 8.18
N SER A 77 -5.42 4.70 8.24
CA SER A 77 -4.56 3.79 9.00
C SER A 77 -3.24 4.46 9.36
N VAL A 78 -2.79 4.22 10.59
CA VAL A 78 -1.46 4.58 11.11
C VAL A 78 -0.98 3.43 11.99
N HIS A 79 0.12 2.78 11.62
CA HIS A 79 0.61 1.58 12.30
C HIS A 79 2.10 1.35 12.04
N PHE A 80 2.77 0.56 12.87
CA PHE A 80 4.13 0.12 12.57
C PHE A 80 4.14 -0.87 11.40
N ALA A 81 5.13 -0.78 10.52
CA ALA A 81 5.31 -1.70 9.40
C ALA A 81 5.35 -3.17 9.87
N GLY A 82 4.76 -4.07 9.08
CA GLY A 82 4.63 -5.49 9.41
C GLY A 82 3.43 -5.83 10.30
N ALA A 83 2.72 -4.84 10.85
CA ALA A 83 1.46 -5.05 11.55
C ALA A 83 0.25 -5.25 10.61
N ASP A 84 0.35 -4.80 9.36
CA ASP A 84 -0.67 -4.89 8.30
C ASP A 84 -0.63 -6.21 7.51
N GLY A 85 0.39 -7.03 7.74
CA GLY A 85 0.59 -8.29 7.00
C GLY A 85 1.01 -8.08 5.53
N PHE A 86 1.35 -6.85 5.13
CA PHE A 86 1.97 -6.55 3.85
C PHE A 86 3.49 -6.47 4.03
N GLY A 87 4.23 -6.96 3.04
CA GLY A 87 5.66 -7.23 3.11
C GLY A 87 6.52 -6.09 3.66
N HIS A 88 7.49 -6.45 4.50
CA HIS A 88 8.58 -5.60 5.00
C HIS A 88 9.91 -5.90 4.26
N ASP A 89 9.82 -6.65 3.16
CA ASP A 89 10.94 -7.34 2.53
C ASP A 89 11.82 -6.43 1.66
N ALA A 90 11.41 -5.18 1.43
CA ALA A 90 12.23 -4.18 0.78
C ALA A 90 12.85 -3.25 1.83
N GLU A 91 14.17 -3.34 2.03
CA GLU A 91 14.90 -2.29 2.74
C GLU A 91 14.87 -1.01 1.88
N HIS A 92 14.20 0.01 2.39
CA HIS A 92 14.18 1.34 1.81
C HIS A 92 15.31 2.17 2.39
N ASP A 93 16.21 2.64 1.52
CA ASP A 93 17.20 3.62 1.93
C ASP A 93 16.61 5.03 1.79
N PHE A 94 16.05 5.54 2.88
CA PHE A 94 15.49 6.89 2.94
C PHE A 94 16.52 8.00 2.69
N SER A 95 17.83 7.72 2.83
CA SER A 95 18.88 8.70 2.59
C SER A 95 19.16 8.92 1.10
N THR A 96 18.99 7.89 0.27
CA THR A 96 19.17 7.96 -1.19
C THR A 96 17.85 7.96 -1.96
N GLY A 97 16.73 7.64 -1.29
CA GLY A 97 15.41 7.51 -1.91
C GLY A 97 15.26 6.26 -2.78
N ASN A 98 16.20 5.32 -2.70
CA ASN A 98 16.16 4.08 -3.47
C ASN A 98 15.50 2.95 -2.68
N VAL A 99 14.74 2.14 -3.41
CA VAL A 99 14.29 0.82 -2.94
C VAL A 99 15.42 -0.15 -3.21
N THR A 100 15.98 -0.78 -2.17
CA THR A 100 16.90 -1.89 -2.38
C THR A 100 16.08 -3.16 -2.50
N ASN A 101 16.08 -3.74 -3.69
CA ASN A 101 15.43 -5.03 -3.93
C ASN A 101 16.27 -6.12 -3.26
N ASP A 102 15.83 -6.69 -2.14
CA ASP A 102 16.23 -8.06 -1.80
C ASP A 102 15.42 -9.00 -2.72
N THR A 103 16.07 -9.52 -3.75
CA THR A 103 15.45 -10.40 -4.75
C THR A 103 15.42 -11.85 -4.28
N SER A 104 15.08 -12.10 -3.02
CA SER A 104 14.62 -13.42 -2.59
C SER A 104 13.17 -13.65 -3.04
N PHE A 105 12.91 -13.53 -4.34
CA PHE A 105 11.75 -14.18 -4.94
C PHE A 105 12.00 -15.68 -4.88
N ASP A 106 11.32 -16.36 -3.96
CA ASP A 106 11.28 -17.81 -3.90
C ASP A 106 10.87 -18.35 -5.30
N GLU A 107 11.65 -19.28 -5.86
CA GLU A 107 11.63 -19.74 -7.26
C GLU A 107 10.29 -20.36 -7.75
N ALA A 108 9.23 -20.35 -6.94
CA ALA A 108 7.94 -20.98 -7.20
C ALA A 108 7.06 -20.29 -8.26
N SER A 109 7.54 -19.21 -8.88
CA SER A 109 6.80 -18.41 -9.88
C SER A 109 7.22 -18.69 -11.32
N THR A 110 7.71 -19.90 -11.60
CA THR A 110 7.92 -20.33 -12.99
C THR A 110 6.57 -20.46 -13.72
N PRO A 111 6.53 -20.16 -15.03
CA PRO A 111 5.31 -20.30 -15.86
C PRO A 111 4.71 -21.71 -15.83
N GLU A 112 5.50 -22.73 -15.50
CA GLU A 112 5.10 -24.13 -15.40
C GLU A 112 4.17 -24.38 -14.20
N ALA A 113 4.40 -23.71 -13.05
CA ALA A 113 3.56 -23.84 -11.86
C ALA A 113 2.15 -23.22 -12.06
N GLN A 114 2.03 -22.16 -12.86
CA GLN A 114 0.74 -21.53 -13.17
C GLN A 114 -0.13 -22.38 -14.10
N ALA A 115 0.49 -23.22 -14.94
CA ALA A 115 -0.23 -24.12 -15.84
C ALA A 115 -0.89 -25.31 -15.12
N GLU A 116 -0.38 -25.69 -13.94
CA GLU A 116 -0.92 -26.81 -13.16
C GLU A 116 -2.21 -26.42 -12.41
N ILE A 117 -2.30 -25.18 -11.93
CA ILE A 117 -3.49 -24.63 -11.25
C ILE A 117 -4.71 -24.57 -12.20
N LEU A 118 -4.48 -24.32 -13.50
CA LEU A 118 -5.55 -24.26 -14.50
C LEU A 118 -6.08 -25.65 -14.93
N LYS A 119 -5.34 -26.73 -14.69
CA LYS A 119 -5.80 -28.11 -15.00
C LYS A 119 -6.64 -28.75 -13.89
N GLY A 120 -6.64 -28.18 -12.68
CA GLY A 120 -7.40 -28.70 -11.54
C GLY A 120 -8.84 -28.19 -11.42
N ILE A 121 -9.31 -27.31 -12.33
CA ILE A 121 -10.63 -26.65 -12.26
C ILE A 121 -11.53 -27.03 -13.47
N SER A 122 -11.23 -28.12 -14.18
CA SER A 122 -12.17 -28.71 -15.16
C SER A 122 -12.86 -29.95 -14.60
#